data_AF-A0A949AHS2-F1
#
_entry.id   AF-A0A949AHS2-F1
#
_cell.length_a   1.000
_cell.length_b   1.000
_cell.length_c   1.000
_cell.angle_alpha   90.00
_cell.angle_beta   90.00
_cell.angle_gamma   90.00
#
_symmetry.space_group_name_H-M   'P 1'
#
loop_
_entity.id
_entity.type
_entity.pdbx_description
1 polymer ?
#
loop_
_entity_poly.entity_id
_entity_poly.type
_entity_poly.pdbx_seq_one_letter_code
_entity_poly.pdbx_strand_id
1 'polypeptide(L)'
;MLNNNKYILLFLVVIVLVNVFVLSPSLYHNARGDHIYYLVETSGLSSFWSILKYSYAYTRTRVFATGDKILFRPLFYAVLSIEKYLFGYNFIYWQLTGIVLHILVLLQLYRITKFFGHKFLFLLIALNFSVQFISQEMIIWHHINAYMIFSILFLEAFYHFIEYIKDPSERIKKLFLVAFYLTLACLIFEFGIICNLIFAMVVVCSLITEKGRSKRLVAKARTLLIVLLPSIIYTLINVLNYVNVSGQQTIGRDFGIFNFAKTIQHFI
;
A
#
# COMPACT_ATOMS: atom_id res chain seq x y z
N MET A 1 21.57 24.80 14.12
CA MET A 1 20.92 23.50 13.76
C MET A 1 20.24 22.78 14.95
N LEU A 2 20.68 22.94 16.20
CA LEU A 2 20.11 22.27 17.39
C LEU A 2 18.65 22.66 17.74
N ASN A 3 18.18 23.86 17.37
CA ASN A 3 16.83 24.32 17.72
C ASN A 3 15.72 23.60 16.92
N ASN A 4 16.02 23.07 15.73
CA ASN A 4 15.02 22.38 14.90
C ASN A 4 14.55 21.04 15.51
N ASN A 5 15.44 20.30 16.18
CA ASN A 5 15.13 18.95 16.65
C ASN A 5 14.08 18.93 17.77
N LYS A 6 14.05 19.97 18.62
CA LYS A 6 13.05 20.09 19.69
C LYS A 6 11.63 20.26 19.14
N TYR A 7 11.45 21.08 18.12
CA TYR A 7 10.14 21.28 17.48
C TYR A 7 9.67 20.04 16.73
N ILE A 8 10.59 19.28 16.13
CA ILE A 8 10.27 17.99 15.49
C ILE A 8 9.80 17.00 16.54
N LEU A 9 10.55 16.84 17.64
CA LEU A 9 10.18 15.93 18.71
C LEU A 9 8.82 16.30 19.32
N LEU A 10 8.60 17.58 19.63
CA LEU A 10 7.33 18.07 20.14
C LEU A 10 6.18 17.76 19.17
N PHE A 11 6.40 17.96 17.87
CA PHE A 11 5.42 17.63 16.85
C PHE A 11 5.08 16.13 16.80
N LEU A 12 6.10 15.27 16.85
CA LEU A 12 5.89 13.82 16.88
C LEU A 12 5.08 13.41 18.12
N VAL A 13 5.40 13.99 19.27
CA VAL A 13 4.65 13.75 20.51
C VAL A 13 3.20 14.20 20.36
N VAL A 14 2.95 15.41 19.85
CA VAL A 14 1.58 15.92 19.64
C VAL A 14 0.80 15.05 18.67
N ILE A 15 1.38 14.65 17.53
CA ILE A 15 0.74 13.75 16.57
C ILE A 15 0.39 12.42 17.21
N VAL A 16 1.32 11.82 17.95
CA VAL A 16 1.09 10.54 18.61
C VAL A 16 -0.04 10.67 19.63
N LEU A 17 -0.03 11.71 20.47
CA LEU A 17 -1.06 11.93 21.47
C LEU A 17 -2.44 12.15 20.85
N VAL A 18 -2.53 12.98 19.80
CA VAL A 18 -3.79 13.21 19.07
C VAL A 18 -4.30 11.91 18.44
N ASN A 19 -3.44 11.16 17.76
CA ASN A 19 -3.84 9.91 17.14
C ASN A 19 -4.23 8.86 18.16
N VAL A 20 -3.50 8.71 19.27
CA VAL A 20 -3.88 7.79 20.35
C VAL A 20 -5.25 8.17 20.92
N PHE A 21 -5.51 9.45 21.18
CA PHE A 21 -6.80 9.90 21.70
C PHE A 21 -7.94 9.61 20.70
N VAL A 22 -7.79 10.06 19.46
CA VAL A 22 -8.80 9.97 18.40
C VAL A 22 -9.07 8.51 17.98
N LEU A 23 -8.01 7.68 17.94
CA LEU A 23 -8.10 6.29 17.51
C LEU A 23 -8.35 5.33 18.67
N SER A 24 -8.28 5.76 19.93
CA SER A 24 -8.54 4.87 21.08
C SER A 24 -9.89 4.12 21.00
N PRO A 25 -11.01 4.71 20.52
CA PRO A 25 -12.27 3.97 20.42
C PRO A 25 -12.20 2.82 19.41
N SER A 26 -11.32 2.93 18.41
CA SER A 26 -11.17 1.91 17.35
C SER A 26 -10.55 0.60 17.84
N LEU A 27 -9.87 0.59 18.99
CA LEU A 27 -9.21 -0.60 19.56
C LEU A 27 -10.17 -1.76 19.86
N TYR A 28 -11.46 -1.47 19.96
CA TYR A 28 -12.51 -2.45 20.26
C TYR A 28 -13.32 -2.87 19.04
N HIS A 29 -12.91 -2.46 17.83
CA HIS A 29 -13.59 -2.87 16.60
C HIS A 29 -13.18 -4.29 16.18
N ASN A 30 -14.14 -5.05 15.64
CA ASN A 30 -13.90 -6.37 15.04
C ASN A 30 -13.74 -6.26 13.51
N ALA A 31 -13.39 -7.37 12.86
CA ALA A 31 -13.39 -7.46 11.40
C ALA A 31 -14.75 -7.04 10.78
N ARG A 32 -14.68 -6.34 9.64
CA ARG A 32 -15.83 -5.82 8.89
C ARG A 32 -15.64 -5.98 7.39
N GLY A 33 -16.75 -6.00 6.66
CA GLY A 33 -16.77 -6.02 5.19
C GLY A 33 -15.98 -7.20 4.62
N ASP A 34 -15.18 -6.93 3.60
CA ASP A 34 -14.41 -7.94 2.86
C ASP A 34 -13.41 -8.72 3.73
N HIS A 35 -13.01 -8.15 4.88
CA HIS A 35 -12.16 -8.85 5.84
C HIS A 35 -12.81 -10.14 6.36
N ILE A 36 -14.12 -10.12 6.59
CA ILE A 36 -14.84 -11.26 7.15
C ILE A 36 -14.75 -12.46 6.19
N TYR A 37 -14.97 -12.23 4.90
CA TYR A 37 -14.88 -13.28 3.88
C TYR A 37 -13.48 -13.90 3.84
N TYR A 38 -12.45 -13.05 3.85
CA TYR A 38 -11.06 -13.51 3.89
C TYR A 38 -10.78 -14.38 5.11
N LEU A 39 -11.18 -13.94 6.30
CA LEU A 39 -10.94 -14.65 7.56
C LEU A 39 -11.67 -15.99 7.63
N VAL A 40 -12.92 -16.04 7.15
CA VAL A 40 -13.73 -17.27 7.08
C VAL A 40 -13.07 -18.30 6.16
N GLU A 41 -12.67 -17.90 4.95
CA GLU A 41 -12.08 -18.82 3.97
C GLU A 41 -10.72 -19.35 4.40
N THR A 42 -9.97 -18.53 5.13
CA THR A 42 -8.65 -18.90 5.65
C THR A 42 -8.72 -19.49 7.07
N SER A 43 -9.91 -19.68 7.66
CA SER A 43 -10.06 -20.13 9.06
C SER A 43 -9.50 -21.53 9.33
N GLY A 44 -9.58 -22.42 8.34
CA GLY A 44 -9.00 -23.77 8.40
C GLY A 44 -7.50 -23.84 8.10
N LEU A 45 -6.88 -22.72 7.70
CA LEU A 45 -5.46 -22.66 7.33
C LEU A 45 -4.64 -22.16 8.52
N SER A 46 -3.75 -23.01 9.05
CA SER A 46 -2.93 -22.70 10.22
C SER A 46 -1.47 -22.35 9.90
N SER A 47 -0.93 -22.81 8.77
CA SER A 47 0.46 -22.53 8.41
C SER A 47 0.58 -21.26 7.58
N PHE A 48 1.58 -20.42 7.88
CA PHE A 48 1.85 -19.19 7.12
C PHE A 48 1.86 -19.42 5.60
N TRP A 49 2.59 -20.44 5.14
CA TRP A 49 2.72 -20.76 3.72
C TRP A 49 1.39 -21.17 3.08
N SER A 50 0.53 -21.89 3.83
CA SER A 50 -0.81 -22.26 3.33
C SER A 50 -1.70 -21.03 3.15
N ILE A 51 -1.69 -20.11 4.13
CA ILE A 51 -2.45 -18.87 4.09
C ILE A 51 -1.95 -17.98 2.95
N LEU A 52 -0.64 -17.80 2.83
CA LEU A 52 -0.01 -16.97 1.79
C LEU A 52 -0.29 -17.51 0.38
N LYS A 53 -0.13 -18.82 0.18
CA LYS A 53 -0.39 -19.47 -1.11
C LYS A 53 -1.85 -19.29 -1.54
N TYR A 54 -2.78 -19.50 -0.61
CA TYR A 54 -4.21 -19.30 -0.86
C TYR A 54 -4.53 -17.83 -1.18
N SER A 55 -3.84 -16.91 -0.52
CA SER A 55 -4.04 -15.47 -0.61
C SER A 55 -3.54 -14.83 -1.91
N TYR A 56 -2.58 -15.45 -2.60
CA TYR A 56 -1.90 -14.89 -3.77
C TYR A 56 -2.84 -14.39 -4.88
N ALA A 57 -3.88 -15.16 -5.19
CA ALA A 57 -4.89 -14.83 -6.21
C ALA A 57 -6.30 -14.71 -5.61
N TYR A 58 -6.40 -14.33 -4.34
CA TYR A 58 -7.65 -14.40 -3.57
C TYR A 58 -8.83 -13.68 -4.23
N THR A 59 -8.64 -12.50 -4.82
CA THR A 59 -9.71 -11.80 -5.58
C THR A 59 -10.33 -12.63 -6.70
N ARG A 60 -9.60 -13.61 -7.22
CA ARG A 60 -10.03 -14.47 -8.33
C ARG A 60 -10.59 -15.78 -7.87
N THR A 61 -10.05 -16.32 -6.78
CA THR A 61 -10.34 -17.67 -6.29
C THR A 61 -11.29 -17.69 -5.10
N ARG A 62 -11.61 -16.54 -4.48
CA ARG A 62 -12.54 -16.47 -3.34
C ARG A 62 -13.88 -17.07 -3.70
N VAL A 63 -14.44 -17.83 -2.76
CA VAL A 63 -15.73 -18.50 -2.90
C VAL A 63 -16.85 -17.63 -2.33
N PHE A 64 -16.58 -16.89 -1.25
CA PHE A 64 -17.56 -15.97 -0.67
C PHE A 64 -17.50 -14.59 -1.31
N ALA A 65 -18.66 -13.95 -1.45
CA ALA A 65 -18.81 -12.62 -2.04
C ALA A 65 -18.00 -12.44 -3.33
N THR A 66 -18.12 -13.40 -4.26
CA THR A 66 -17.35 -13.39 -5.52
C THR A 66 -17.53 -12.07 -6.26
N GLY A 67 -16.45 -11.55 -6.81
CA GLY A 67 -16.39 -10.24 -7.46
C GLY A 67 -14.93 -9.94 -7.79
N ASP A 68 -14.65 -8.80 -8.42
CA ASP A 68 -13.27 -8.28 -8.55
C ASP A 68 -12.25 -9.21 -9.22
N LYS A 69 -12.67 -10.20 -10.00
CA LYS A 69 -11.76 -11.17 -10.65
C LYS A 69 -10.71 -10.52 -11.55
N ILE A 70 -11.00 -9.31 -12.05
CA ILE A 70 -10.09 -8.51 -12.86
C ILE A 70 -8.96 -7.92 -11.99
N LEU A 71 -9.25 -7.61 -10.72
CA LEU A 71 -8.30 -7.04 -9.78
C LEU A 71 -7.32 -8.11 -9.29
N PHE A 72 -6.05 -7.74 -9.17
CA PHE A 72 -4.99 -8.64 -8.73
C PHE A 72 -4.07 -7.94 -7.74
N ARG A 73 -4.24 -8.25 -6.46
CA ARG A 73 -3.59 -7.56 -5.34
C ARG A 73 -2.79 -8.54 -4.48
N PRO A 74 -1.77 -9.22 -5.03
CA PRO A 74 -1.08 -10.30 -4.34
C PRO A 74 -0.39 -9.83 -3.05
N LEU A 75 0.19 -8.62 -3.04
CA LEU A 75 0.85 -8.10 -1.84
C LEU A 75 -0.14 -7.61 -0.79
N PHE A 76 -1.32 -7.13 -1.21
CA PHE A 76 -2.39 -6.78 -0.30
C PHE A 76 -2.79 -7.98 0.57
N TYR A 77 -3.10 -9.11 -0.07
CA TYR A 77 -3.48 -10.32 0.66
C TYR A 77 -2.29 -11.01 1.32
N ALA A 78 -1.05 -10.78 0.87
CA ALA A 78 0.14 -11.20 1.61
C ALA A 78 0.25 -10.48 2.96
N VAL A 79 -0.05 -9.18 3.02
CA VAL A 79 -0.11 -8.43 4.29
C VAL A 79 -1.16 -9.04 5.22
N LEU A 80 -2.38 -9.27 4.72
CA LEU A 80 -3.43 -9.92 5.52
C LEU A 80 -3.03 -11.34 5.97
N SER A 81 -2.27 -12.07 5.15
CA SER A 81 -1.75 -13.38 5.51
C SER A 81 -0.76 -13.30 6.67
N ILE A 82 0.12 -12.29 6.65
CA ILE A 82 1.10 -12.03 7.71
C ILE A 82 0.36 -11.68 9.01
N GLU A 83 -0.58 -10.72 8.95
CA GLU A 83 -1.35 -10.31 10.13
C GLU A 83 -2.17 -11.47 10.70
N LYS A 84 -2.84 -12.25 9.85
CA LYS A 84 -3.58 -13.45 10.29
C LYS A 84 -2.67 -14.48 10.93
N TYR A 85 -1.50 -14.74 10.36
CA TYR A 85 -0.57 -15.71 10.91
C TYR A 85 -0.01 -15.27 12.27
N LEU A 86 0.34 -13.99 12.41
CA LEU A 86 0.94 -13.46 13.63
C LEU A 86 -0.08 -13.24 14.76
N PHE A 87 -1.28 -12.76 14.41
CA PHE A 87 -2.24 -12.25 15.39
C PHE A 87 -3.50 -13.11 15.50
N GLY A 88 -3.74 -14.02 14.56
CA GLY A 88 -4.99 -14.77 14.48
C GLY A 88 -6.19 -13.83 14.42
N TYR A 89 -7.17 -14.07 15.31
CA TYR A 89 -8.38 -13.25 15.45
C TYR A 89 -8.26 -12.17 16.54
N ASN A 90 -7.07 -11.92 17.08
CA ASN A 90 -6.88 -10.86 18.07
C ASN A 90 -6.81 -9.49 17.39
N PHE A 91 -7.98 -8.89 17.13
CA PHE A 91 -8.14 -7.64 16.39
C PHE A 91 -7.44 -6.42 17.02
N ILE A 92 -7.12 -6.46 18.31
CA ILE A 92 -6.34 -5.40 18.95
C ILE A 92 -4.98 -5.25 18.27
N TYR A 93 -4.30 -6.35 17.93
CA TYR A 93 -2.99 -6.29 17.26
C TYR A 93 -3.08 -5.82 15.80
N TRP A 94 -4.18 -6.16 15.11
CA TRP A 94 -4.45 -5.64 13.77
C TRP A 94 -4.66 -4.12 13.83
N GLN A 95 -5.38 -3.63 14.83
CA GLN A 95 -5.64 -2.20 15.02
C GLN A 95 -4.36 -1.44 15.38
N LEU A 96 -3.54 -2.00 16.28
CA LEU A 96 -2.23 -1.43 16.62
C LEU A 96 -1.32 -1.36 15.39
N THR A 97 -1.35 -2.38 14.52
CA THR A 97 -0.63 -2.35 13.24
C THR A 97 -1.11 -1.19 12.37
N GLY A 98 -2.43 -1.00 12.27
CA GLY A 98 -3.02 0.13 11.54
C GLY A 98 -2.59 1.50 12.09
N ILE A 99 -2.59 1.67 13.41
CA ILE A 99 -2.13 2.90 14.08
C ILE A 99 -0.66 3.17 13.78
N VAL A 100 0.20 2.14 13.87
CA VAL A 100 1.63 2.26 13.56
C VAL A 100 1.84 2.66 12.10
N LEU A 101 1.14 1.99 11.18
CA LEU A 101 1.19 2.32 9.74
C LEU A 101 0.71 3.75 9.47
N HIS A 102 -0.34 4.21 10.15
CA HIS A 102 -0.82 5.57 10.02
C HIS A 102 0.23 6.60 10.48
N ILE A 103 0.87 6.37 11.63
CA ILE A 103 1.96 7.21 12.11
C ILE A 103 3.11 7.23 11.09
N LEU A 104 3.45 6.10 10.48
CA LEU A 104 4.46 6.03 9.42
C LEU A 104 4.06 6.89 8.21
N VAL A 105 2.79 6.87 7.78
CA VAL A 105 2.30 7.76 6.70
C VAL A 105 2.51 9.24 7.07
N LEU A 106 2.17 9.64 8.29
CA LEU A 106 2.35 11.01 8.76
C LEU A 106 3.83 11.42 8.81
N LEU A 107 4.71 10.51 9.25
CA LEU A 107 6.16 10.71 9.23
C LEU A 107 6.70 10.91 7.81
N GLN A 108 6.16 10.18 6.84
CA GLN A 108 6.56 10.28 5.44
C GLN A 108 6.10 11.60 4.82
N LEU A 109 4.87 12.03 5.12
CA LEU A 109 4.38 13.36 4.77
C LEU A 109 5.28 14.45 5.35
N TYR A 110 5.63 14.34 6.64
CA TYR A 110 6.58 15.24 7.30
C TYR A 110 7.97 15.23 6.62
N ARG A 111 8.45 14.07 6.21
CA ARG A 111 9.74 13.96 5.52
C ARG A 111 9.74 14.68 4.17
N ILE A 112 8.64 14.63 3.43
CA ILE A 112 8.49 15.32 2.14
C ILE A 112 8.50 16.85 2.30
N THR A 113 8.08 17.37 3.46
CA THR A 113 8.12 18.82 3.72
C THR A 113 9.53 19.38 3.66
N LYS A 114 10.58 18.57 3.81
CA LYS A 114 11.96 19.04 3.65
C LYS A 114 12.21 19.69 2.27
N PHE A 115 11.42 19.33 1.28
CA PHE A 115 11.52 19.86 -0.08
C PHE A 115 10.77 21.17 -0.28
N PHE A 116 9.91 21.55 0.66
CA PHE A 116 9.02 22.70 0.56
C PHE A 116 9.28 23.65 1.74
N GLY A 117 9.46 24.95 1.49
CA GLY A 117 9.94 25.90 2.51
C GLY A 117 8.97 26.13 3.70
N HIS A 118 7.73 25.67 3.64
CA HIS A 118 6.66 26.04 4.56
C HIS A 118 6.34 24.96 5.60
N LYS A 119 7.28 24.68 6.52
CA LYS A 119 7.14 23.63 7.54
C LYS A 119 5.84 23.72 8.36
N PHE A 120 5.37 24.93 8.67
CA PHE A 120 4.14 25.15 9.42
C PHE A 120 2.89 24.74 8.64
N LEU A 121 2.81 25.02 7.34
CA LEU A 121 1.67 24.60 6.52
C LEU A 121 1.56 23.08 6.48
N PHE A 122 2.68 22.39 6.32
CA PHE A 122 2.68 20.93 6.31
C PHE A 122 2.39 20.31 7.68
N LEU A 123 2.72 21.01 8.77
CA LEU A 123 2.28 20.63 10.12
C LEU A 123 0.75 20.62 10.19
N LEU A 124 0.09 21.67 9.68
CA LEU A 124 -1.36 21.74 9.64
C LEU A 124 -1.96 20.64 8.76
N ILE A 125 -1.34 20.32 7.63
CA ILE A 125 -1.77 19.22 6.76
C ILE A 125 -1.66 17.87 7.49
N ALA A 126 -0.55 17.60 8.17
CA ALA A 126 -0.37 16.34 8.92
C ALA A 126 -1.35 16.21 10.09
N LEU A 127 -1.60 17.31 10.82
CA LEU A 127 -2.61 17.35 11.88
C LEU A 127 -4.03 17.17 11.32
N ASN A 128 -4.35 17.82 10.20
CA ASN A 128 -5.63 17.62 9.53
C ASN A 128 -5.81 16.16 9.10
N PHE A 129 -4.77 15.54 8.54
CA PHE A 129 -4.81 14.13 8.14
C PHE A 129 -4.98 13.18 9.32
N SER A 130 -4.50 13.54 10.52
CA SER A 130 -4.66 12.76 11.75
C SER A 130 -6.11 12.71 12.26
N VAL A 131 -6.89 13.77 12.00
CA VAL A 131 -8.28 13.88 12.48
C VAL A 131 -9.32 13.69 11.38
N GLN A 132 -8.89 13.50 10.13
CA GLN A 132 -9.79 13.33 9.00
C GLN A 132 -10.50 11.98 9.10
N PHE A 133 -11.82 11.99 8.94
CA PHE A 133 -12.65 10.78 9.00
C PHE A 133 -12.18 9.69 8.04
N ILE A 134 -11.82 10.04 6.79
CA ILE A 134 -11.35 9.04 5.81
C ILE A 134 -10.05 8.35 6.26
N SER A 135 -9.16 9.08 6.93
CA SER A 135 -7.92 8.54 7.45
C SER A 135 -8.17 7.61 8.64
N GLN A 136 -9.17 7.92 9.46
CA GLN A 136 -9.58 7.08 10.59
C GLN A 136 -10.25 5.79 10.12
N GLU A 137 -11.12 5.87 9.11
CA GLU A 137 -11.77 4.68 8.52
C GLU A 137 -10.73 3.68 8.00
N MET A 138 -9.62 4.16 7.44
CA MET A 138 -8.52 3.29 7.00
C MET A 138 -7.85 2.50 8.13
N ILE A 139 -7.98 2.96 9.37
CA ILE A 139 -7.42 2.31 10.55
C ILE A 139 -8.49 1.44 11.20
N ILE A 140 -9.74 1.92 11.30
CA ILE A 140 -10.88 1.18 11.87
C ILE A 140 -11.18 -0.10 11.07
N TRP A 141 -11.03 -0.04 9.75
CA TRP A 141 -11.22 -1.18 8.88
C TRP A 141 -9.89 -1.93 8.74
N HIS A 142 -9.65 -2.90 9.62
CA HIS A 142 -8.39 -3.66 9.67
C HIS A 142 -7.84 -4.17 8.32
N HIS A 143 -8.70 -4.60 7.41
CA HIS A 143 -8.23 -5.06 6.08
C HIS A 143 -7.67 -3.93 5.21
N ILE A 144 -7.93 -2.68 5.58
CA ILE A 144 -7.45 -1.47 4.91
C ILE A 144 -6.00 -1.12 5.33
N ASN A 145 -5.40 -1.85 6.28
CA ASN A 145 -3.99 -1.72 6.64
C ASN A 145 -3.06 -1.80 5.43
N ALA A 146 -3.36 -2.69 4.48
CA ALA A 146 -2.59 -2.79 3.24
C ALA A 146 -2.66 -1.49 2.39
N TYR A 147 -3.76 -0.74 2.39
CA TYR A 147 -3.81 0.57 1.73
C TYR A 147 -2.92 1.62 2.40
N MET A 148 -2.72 1.55 3.73
CA MET A 148 -1.72 2.40 4.39
C MET A 148 -0.30 2.04 3.96
N ILE A 149 0.00 0.75 3.79
CA ILE A 149 1.29 0.32 3.22
C ILE A 149 1.44 0.85 1.79
N PHE A 150 0.38 0.81 0.97
CA PHE A 150 0.38 1.47 -0.34
C PHE A 150 0.73 2.96 -0.22
N SER A 151 0.11 3.70 0.70
CA SER A 151 0.43 5.12 0.93
C SER A 151 1.89 5.34 1.31
N ILE A 152 2.45 4.51 2.20
CA ILE A 152 3.86 4.60 2.61
C ILE A 152 4.78 4.39 1.39
N LEU A 153 4.54 3.33 0.60
CA LEU A 153 5.34 3.02 -0.60
C LEU A 153 5.20 4.10 -1.67
N PHE A 154 3.99 4.63 -1.88
CA PHE A 154 3.75 5.74 -2.79
C PHE A 154 4.51 7.00 -2.35
N LEU A 155 4.47 7.35 -1.06
CA LEU A 155 5.21 8.50 -0.52
C LEU A 155 6.73 8.31 -0.58
N GLU A 156 7.23 7.09 -0.42
CA GLU A 156 8.64 6.75 -0.67
C GLU A 156 9.02 6.99 -2.13
N ALA A 157 8.20 6.49 -3.07
CA ALA A 157 8.40 6.75 -4.49
C ALA A 157 8.37 8.25 -4.80
N PHE A 158 7.38 8.99 -4.27
CA PHE A 158 7.27 10.42 -4.49
C PHE A 158 8.45 11.20 -3.94
N TYR A 159 8.94 10.83 -2.75
CA TYR A 159 10.13 11.43 -2.15
C TYR A 159 11.36 11.27 -3.06
N HIS A 160 11.64 10.05 -3.55
CA HIS A 160 12.76 9.83 -4.47
C HIS A 160 12.53 10.46 -5.85
N PHE A 161 11.28 10.61 -6.26
CA PHE A 161 10.93 11.32 -7.48
C PHE A 161 11.27 12.82 -7.39
N ILE A 162 11.01 13.46 -6.24
CA ILE A 162 11.45 14.84 -6.01
C ILE A 162 12.98 14.94 -6.02
N GLU A 163 13.69 13.98 -5.41
CA GLU A 163 15.16 13.94 -5.45
C GLU A 163 15.69 13.77 -6.88
N TYR A 164 15.05 12.94 -7.70
CA TYR A 164 15.36 12.79 -9.12
C TYR A 164 15.26 14.12 -9.88
N ILE A 165 14.21 14.92 -9.60
CA ILE A 165 14.04 16.22 -10.25
C ILE A 165 15.13 17.21 -9.78
N LYS A 166 15.42 17.24 -8.48
CA LYS A 166 16.29 18.25 -7.85
C LYS A 166 17.79 17.98 -7.95
N ASP A 167 18.21 16.72 -7.94
CA ASP A 167 19.62 16.33 -7.91
C ASP A 167 20.03 15.61 -9.21
N PRO A 168 20.75 16.29 -10.12
CA PRO A 168 21.19 15.70 -11.39
C PRO A 168 22.18 14.54 -11.25
N SER A 169 22.94 14.47 -10.14
CA SER A 169 24.09 13.57 -10.02
C SER A 169 23.69 12.09 -9.89
N GLU A 170 22.58 11.81 -9.22
CA GLU A 170 22.12 10.46 -8.87
C GLU A 170 20.79 10.08 -9.53
N ARG A 171 20.39 10.79 -10.61
CA ARG A 171 19.07 10.67 -11.25
C ARG A 171 18.64 9.23 -11.51
N ILE A 172 19.49 8.44 -12.15
CA ILE A 172 19.13 7.06 -12.54
C ILE A 172 18.90 6.18 -11.32
N LYS A 173 19.74 6.29 -10.28
CA LYS A 173 19.58 5.54 -9.04
C LYS A 173 18.25 5.89 -8.35
N LYS A 174 17.92 7.18 -8.26
CA LYS A 174 16.63 7.64 -7.70
C LYS A 174 15.46 7.13 -8.51
N LEU A 175 15.58 7.08 -9.84
CA LEU A 175 14.54 6.54 -10.72
C LEU A 175 14.31 5.03 -10.52
N PHE A 176 15.37 4.26 -10.29
CA PHE A 176 15.23 2.85 -9.92
C PHE A 176 14.53 2.66 -8.58
N LEU A 177 14.80 3.52 -7.59
CA LEU A 177 14.08 3.50 -6.32
C LEU A 177 12.60 3.83 -6.51
N VAL A 178 12.28 4.85 -7.33
CA VAL A 178 10.90 5.17 -7.72
C VAL A 178 10.22 3.95 -8.33
N ALA A 179 10.85 3.31 -9.32
CA ALA A 179 10.31 2.12 -9.96
C ALA A 179 10.11 0.96 -8.98
N PHE A 180 11.08 0.72 -8.09
CA PHE A 180 10.99 -0.32 -7.06
C PHE A 180 9.77 -0.10 -6.15
N TYR A 181 9.66 1.07 -5.52
CA TYR A 181 8.56 1.36 -4.60
C TYR A 181 7.19 1.39 -5.29
N LEU A 182 7.10 1.95 -6.51
CA LEU A 182 5.85 1.91 -7.28
C LEU A 182 5.47 0.51 -7.73
N THR A 183 6.43 -0.37 -8.01
CA THR A 183 6.12 -1.77 -8.36
C THR A 183 5.44 -2.47 -7.17
N LEU A 184 6.00 -2.30 -5.96
CA LEU A 184 5.39 -2.82 -4.75
C LEU A 184 4.01 -2.19 -4.50
N ALA A 185 3.88 -0.88 -4.69
CA ALA A 185 2.60 -0.17 -4.53
C ALA A 185 1.53 -0.70 -5.51
N CYS A 186 1.84 -0.88 -6.79
CA CYS A 186 0.93 -1.46 -7.78
C CYS A 186 0.45 -2.85 -7.38
N LEU A 187 1.31 -3.69 -6.82
CA LEU A 187 0.97 -5.05 -6.39
C LEU A 187 0.12 -5.10 -5.10
N ILE A 188 0.06 -3.99 -4.35
CA ILE A 188 -0.88 -3.81 -3.24
C ILE A 188 -2.21 -3.27 -3.75
N PHE A 189 -2.17 -2.22 -4.57
CA PHE A 189 -3.37 -1.56 -5.07
C PHE A 189 -3.17 -1.07 -6.50
N GLU A 190 -4.07 -1.47 -7.40
CA GLU A 190 -4.01 -1.17 -8.83
C GLU A 190 -4.02 0.33 -9.14
N PHE A 191 -4.50 1.17 -8.22
CA PHE A 191 -4.40 2.62 -8.32
C PHE A 191 -2.94 3.11 -8.43
N GLY A 192 -1.97 2.30 -7.99
CA GLY A 192 -0.55 2.52 -8.22
C GLY A 192 -0.18 2.66 -9.71
N ILE A 193 -0.92 2.01 -10.62
CA ILE A 193 -0.70 2.14 -12.07
C ILE A 193 -0.99 3.58 -12.51
N ILE A 194 -2.11 4.15 -12.06
CA ILE A 194 -2.50 5.53 -12.39
C ILE A 194 -1.45 6.50 -11.84
N CYS A 195 -1.03 6.30 -10.60
CA CYS A 195 0.06 7.07 -9.98
C CYS A 195 1.36 6.99 -10.80
N ASN A 196 1.73 5.80 -11.27
CA ASN A 196 2.92 5.59 -12.08
C ASN A 196 2.82 6.29 -13.45
N LEU A 197 1.65 6.27 -14.09
CA LEU A 197 1.43 6.98 -15.35
C LEU A 197 1.57 8.51 -15.19
N ILE A 198 1.15 9.06 -14.05
CA ILE A 198 1.37 10.48 -13.74
C ILE A 198 2.87 10.78 -13.61
N PHE A 199 3.64 9.93 -12.92
CA PHE A 199 5.09 10.10 -12.80
C PHE A 199 5.76 10.00 -14.18
N ALA A 200 5.34 9.03 -14.99
CA ALA A 200 5.81 8.87 -16.37
C ALA A 200 5.54 10.13 -17.21
N MET A 201 4.34 10.70 -17.10
CA MET A 201 3.98 11.94 -17.80
C MET A 201 4.89 13.10 -17.41
N VAL A 202 5.14 13.29 -16.11
CA VAL A 202 6.05 14.35 -15.63
C VAL A 202 7.47 14.14 -16.15
N VAL A 203 7.97 12.89 -16.18
CA VAL A 203 9.28 12.59 -16.76
C VAL A 203 9.30 12.88 -18.27
N VAL A 204 8.28 12.47 -19.02
CA VAL A 204 8.18 12.75 -20.46
C VAL A 204 8.21 14.26 -20.71
N CYS A 205 7.40 15.05 -20.00
CA CYS A 205 7.41 16.51 -20.09
C CYS A 205 8.80 17.08 -19.80
N SER A 206 9.47 16.59 -18.74
CA SER A 206 10.83 17.01 -18.39
C SER A 206 11.83 16.71 -19.52
N LEU A 207 11.77 15.50 -20.10
CA LEU A 207 12.64 15.09 -21.20
C LEU A 207 12.40 15.85 -22.51
N ILE A 208 11.17 16.33 -22.76
CA ILE A 208 10.83 17.16 -23.93
C ILE A 208 11.44 18.56 -23.78
N THR A 209 11.38 19.14 -22.58
CA THR A 209 11.91 20.49 -22.31
C THR A 209 13.44 20.58 -22.33
N GLU A 210 14.13 19.46 -22.14
CA GLU A 210 15.60 19.39 -22.21
C GLU A 210 16.13 19.57 -23.67
N LYS A 211 16.53 20.81 -24.02
CA LYS A 211 17.22 21.14 -25.29
C LYS A 211 18.65 20.56 -25.32
N GLY A 212 18.99 19.73 -26.33
CA GLY A 212 20.37 19.25 -26.60
C GLY A 212 20.47 17.94 -27.39
N ARG A 213 21.44 17.87 -28.33
CA ARG A 213 21.60 16.96 -29.49
C ARG A 213 21.77 15.45 -29.20
N SER A 214 20.98 14.64 -29.90
CA SER A 214 21.18 13.27 -30.45
C SER A 214 21.76 12.12 -29.61
N LYS A 215 22.87 12.27 -28.85
CA LYS A 215 23.36 11.20 -27.92
C LYS A 215 22.40 10.95 -26.74
N ARG A 216 21.30 11.70 -26.70
CA ARG A 216 20.23 11.71 -25.69
C ARG A 216 19.12 10.68 -25.93
N LEU A 217 18.94 10.12 -27.13
CA LEU A 217 17.74 9.31 -27.41
C LEU A 217 17.71 8.00 -26.61
N VAL A 218 18.83 7.27 -26.56
CA VAL A 218 18.94 6.03 -25.77
C VAL A 218 18.79 6.31 -24.27
N ALA A 219 19.36 7.41 -23.77
CA ALA A 219 19.20 7.82 -22.36
C ALA A 219 17.76 8.23 -22.02
N LYS A 220 17.08 8.94 -22.92
CA LYS A 220 15.65 9.29 -22.80
C LYS A 220 14.78 8.03 -22.81
N ALA A 221 15.01 7.11 -23.75
CA ALA A 221 14.31 5.83 -23.83
C ALA A 221 14.52 4.99 -22.57
N ARG A 222 15.76 4.89 -22.07
CA ARG A 222 16.09 4.20 -20.82
C ARG A 222 15.34 4.80 -19.63
N THR A 223 15.33 6.12 -19.50
CA THR A 223 14.63 6.83 -18.41
C THR A 223 13.13 6.53 -18.45
N LEU A 224 12.53 6.60 -19.64
CA LEU A 224 11.11 6.30 -19.84
C LEU A 224 10.77 4.84 -19.50
N LEU A 225 11.61 3.91 -19.96
CA LEU A 225 11.43 2.48 -19.70
C LEU A 225 11.51 2.16 -18.20
N ILE A 226 12.45 2.76 -17.46
CA ILE A 226 12.55 2.56 -16.01
C ILE A 226 11.28 3.03 -15.30
N VAL A 227 10.73 4.20 -15.66
CA VAL A 227 9.50 4.71 -15.02
C VAL A 227 8.26 3.92 -15.41
N LEU A 228 8.19 3.39 -16.63
CA LEU A 228 7.06 2.55 -17.04
C LEU A 228 7.13 1.13 -16.49
N LEU A 229 8.30 0.69 -16.01
CA LEU A 229 8.55 -0.65 -15.51
C LEU A 229 7.51 -1.14 -14.48
N PRO A 230 7.07 -0.36 -13.47
CA PRO A 230 6.07 -0.80 -12.51
C PRO A 230 4.74 -1.21 -13.15
N SER A 231 4.24 -0.40 -14.08
CA SER A 231 2.98 -0.69 -14.79
C SER A 231 3.11 -1.90 -15.71
N ILE A 232 4.27 -2.05 -16.38
CA ILE A 232 4.57 -3.21 -17.24
C ILE A 232 4.62 -4.49 -16.41
N ILE A 233 5.39 -4.49 -15.30
CA ILE A 233 5.52 -5.64 -14.40
C ILE A 233 4.16 -6.02 -13.84
N TYR A 234 3.42 -5.07 -13.27
CA TYR A 234 2.10 -5.34 -12.72
C TYR A 234 1.18 -5.95 -13.77
N THR A 235 1.07 -5.33 -14.95
CA THR A 235 0.17 -5.78 -16.02
C THR A 235 0.53 -7.19 -16.49
N LEU A 236 1.83 -7.46 -16.68
CA LEU A 236 2.30 -8.78 -17.11
C LEU A 236 1.92 -9.85 -16.08
N ILE A 237 2.25 -9.65 -14.81
CA ILE A 237 1.93 -10.63 -13.75
C ILE A 237 0.40 -10.78 -13.61
N ASN A 238 -0.34 -9.68 -13.68
CA ASN A 238 -1.79 -9.65 -13.59
C ASN A 238 -2.44 -10.51 -14.69
N VAL A 239 -2.06 -10.30 -15.95
CA VAL A 239 -2.57 -11.02 -17.12
C VAL A 239 -2.17 -12.50 -17.07
N LEU A 240 -0.90 -12.81 -16.79
CA LEU A 240 -0.43 -14.19 -16.68
C LEU A 240 -1.21 -14.97 -15.62
N ASN A 241 -1.44 -14.37 -14.46
CA ASN A 241 -2.24 -15.01 -13.42
C ASN A 241 -3.72 -15.13 -13.83
N TYR A 242 -4.27 -14.15 -14.53
CA TYR A 242 -5.68 -14.18 -14.96
C TYR A 242 -5.94 -15.33 -15.95
N VAL A 243 -5.05 -15.51 -16.92
CA VAL A 243 -5.12 -16.60 -17.91
C VAL A 243 -5.00 -17.96 -17.22
N ASN A 244 -4.05 -18.12 -16.29
CA ASN A 244 -3.85 -19.37 -15.58
C ASN A 244 -5.05 -19.77 -14.71
N VAL A 245 -5.64 -18.83 -13.96
CA VAL A 245 -6.77 -19.11 -13.07
C VAL A 245 -8.06 -19.35 -13.88
N SER A 246 -8.29 -18.58 -14.95
CA SER A 246 -9.47 -18.75 -15.81
C SER A 246 -9.48 -20.11 -16.52
N GLY A 247 -8.31 -20.66 -16.82
CA GLY A 247 -8.17 -22.01 -17.36
C GLY A 247 -8.45 -23.15 -16.37
N GLN A 248 -8.49 -22.87 -15.05
CA GLN A 248 -8.64 -23.88 -13.99
C GLN A 248 -10.02 -23.88 -13.30
N GLN A 249 -10.86 -22.86 -13.48
CA GLN A 249 -12.13 -22.68 -12.73
C GLN A 249 -13.28 -23.65 -13.08
N THR A 250 -13.03 -24.74 -13.82
CA THR A 250 -14.03 -25.80 -14.06
C THR A 250 -14.17 -26.83 -12.92
N ILE A 251 -13.34 -26.79 -11.87
CA ILE A 251 -13.30 -27.87 -10.86
C ILE A 251 -13.17 -27.28 -9.44
N GLY A 252 -14.24 -27.31 -8.64
CA GLY A 252 -14.15 -27.12 -7.18
C GLY A 252 -15.14 -26.10 -6.58
N ARG A 253 -16.40 -26.49 -6.41
CA ARG A 253 -17.44 -25.71 -5.69
C ARG A 253 -17.71 -26.17 -4.26
N ASP A 254 -17.13 -27.27 -3.79
CA ASP A 254 -17.66 -27.98 -2.60
C ASP A 254 -16.97 -27.65 -1.26
N PHE A 255 -15.96 -26.78 -1.23
CA PHE A 255 -15.18 -26.52 0.00
C PHE A 255 -15.68 -25.36 0.89
N GLY A 256 -16.60 -24.51 0.41
CA GLY A 256 -16.97 -23.27 1.11
C GLY A 256 -17.85 -23.45 2.36
N ILE A 257 -18.74 -24.44 2.37
CA ILE A 257 -19.81 -24.55 3.38
C ILE A 257 -19.27 -25.03 4.75
N PHE A 258 -18.29 -25.93 4.75
CA PHE A 258 -17.77 -26.52 5.99
C PHE A 258 -16.91 -25.56 6.84
N ASN A 259 -16.24 -24.59 6.23
CA ASN A 259 -15.40 -23.62 6.97
C ASN A 259 -16.20 -22.49 7.63
N PHE A 260 -17.41 -22.20 7.14
CA PHE A 260 -18.29 -21.18 7.70
C PHE A 260 -18.73 -21.55 9.14
N ALA A 261 -19.15 -22.80 9.36
CA ALA A 261 -19.61 -23.27 10.67
C ALA A 261 -18.51 -23.22 11.74
N LYS A 262 -17.25 -23.52 11.36
CA LYS A 262 -16.10 -23.49 12.28
C LYS A 262 -15.68 -22.06 12.66
N THR A 263 -15.97 -21.10 11.78
CA THR A 263 -15.64 -19.69 12.04
C THR A 263 -16.60 -19.06 13.04
N ILE A 264 -17.91 -19.39 12.99
CA ILE A 264 -18.91 -18.88 13.94
C ILE A 264 -18.57 -19.24 15.39
N GLN A 265 -18.00 -20.43 15.64
CA GLN A 265 -17.56 -20.85 16.97
C GLN A 265 -16.41 -20.01 17.56
N HIS A 266 -15.69 -19.23 16.74
CA HIS A 266 -14.64 -18.32 17.19
C HIS A 266 -15.09 -16.86 17.28
N PHE A 267 -16.28 -16.52 16.76
CA PHE A 267 -16.85 -15.17 16.79
C PHE A 267 -17.94 -15.00 17.87
N ILE A 268 -18.36 -16.10 18.54
CA ILE A 268 -19.20 -16.12 19.74
C ILE A 268 -18.30 -16.34 20.96
#